data_AF-A0A1I9G128-F1
#
_entry.id   AF-A0A1I9G128-F1
#
_cell.length_a   1.000
_cell.length_b   1.000
_cell.length_c   1.000
_cell.angle_alpha   90.00
_cell.angle_beta   90.00
_cell.angle_gamma   90.00
#
_symmetry.space_group_name_H-M   'P 1'
#
loop_
_entity.id
_entity.type
_entity.pdbx_description
1 polymer ?
#
loop_
_entity_poly.entity_id
_entity_poly.type
_entity_poly.pdbx_seq_one_letter_code
_entity_poly.pdbx_strand_id
1 'polypeptide(L)'
;MAYEIADYDREKEKIWDFLTTFYHEEADGMKLFPYDKQIARLAEREQVGLYINMDDVNEYDPVLYVAIQQNARRYHILFGDVIDSLIQQKLGEKQPPVRDALDAFIFQRVYLDRKQNEDGSGADQIQDLRKKYPPQLLRRLEAL
;
A
#
# COMPACT_ATOMS: atom_id res chain seq x y z
N MET A 1 4.79 23.80 24.35
CA MET A 1 5.11 23.56 22.94
C MET A 1 3.99 22.71 22.37
N ALA A 2 3.13 23.33 21.57
CA ALA A 2 2.04 22.61 20.90
C ALA A 2 2.67 21.73 19.83
N TYR A 3 2.54 20.41 19.97
CA TYR A 3 2.75 19.51 18.83
C TYR A 3 1.66 19.91 17.82
N GLU A 4 2.04 20.60 16.76
CA GLU A 4 1.18 20.74 15.59
C GLU A 4 0.69 19.33 15.26
N ILE A 5 -0.62 19.16 15.22
CA ILE A 5 -1.26 17.95 14.74
C ILE A 5 -0.84 17.88 13.28
N ALA A 6 0.29 17.21 13.02
CA ALA A 6 0.78 16.97 11.69
C ALA A 6 -0.40 16.43 10.90
N ASP A 7 -0.78 17.17 9.86
CA ASP A 7 -1.92 16.85 9.02
C ASP A 7 -1.57 15.59 8.25
N TYR A 8 -1.91 14.44 8.84
CA TYR A 8 -1.56 13.11 8.36
C TYR A 8 -2.05 12.87 6.93
N ASP A 9 -3.15 13.54 6.55
CA ASP A 9 -3.70 13.46 5.22
C ASP A 9 -2.79 14.18 4.21
N ARG A 10 -2.22 15.33 4.58
CA ARG A 10 -1.19 16.00 3.75
C ARG A 10 0.09 15.20 3.65
N GLU A 11 0.51 14.53 4.72
CA GLU A 11 1.68 13.63 4.64
C GLU A 11 1.43 12.45 3.71
N LYS A 12 0.21 11.88 3.73
CA LYS A 12 -0.19 10.82 2.80
C LYS A 12 -0.20 11.30 1.35
N GLU A 13 -0.70 12.50 1.08
CA GLU A 13 -0.66 13.11 -0.25
C GLU A 13 0.77 13.25 -0.77
N LYS A 14 1.70 13.74 0.06
CA LYS A 14 3.12 13.83 -0.34
C LYS A 14 3.73 12.48 -0.68
N ILE A 15 3.42 11.46 0.13
CA ILE A 15 3.90 10.09 -0.11
C ILE A 15 3.30 9.54 -1.42
N TRP A 16 2.02 9.81 -1.66
CA TRP A 16 1.33 9.41 -2.88
C TRP A 16 1.98 10.05 -4.12
N ASP A 17 2.21 11.37 -4.07
CA ASP A 17 2.84 12.12 -5.16
C ASP A 17 4.25 11.62 -5.43
N PHE A 18 5.05 11.35 -4.39
CA PHE A 18 6.38 10.76 -4.53
C PHE A 18 6.32 9.40 -5.24
N LEU A 19 5.49 8.46 -4.78
CA LEU A 19 5.43 7.10 -5.34
C LEU A 19 4.94 7.06 -6.79
N THR A 20 4.16 8.05 -7.24
CA THR A 20 3.58 8.09 -8.58
C THR A 20 4.36 8.98 -9.56
N THR A 21 4.99 10.04 -9.07
CA THR A 21 5.61 11.06 -9.92
C THR A 21 7.12 10.91 -10.01
N PHE A 22 7.78 10.29 -9.04
CA PHE A 22 9.24 10.16 -9.04
C PHE A 22 9.73 9.29 -10.20
N TYR A 23 10.68 9.81 -10.98
CA TYR A 23 11.28 9.12 -12.10
C TYR A 23 12.79 9.39 -12.17
N HIS A 24 13.53 8.44 -12.74
CA HIS A 24 14.90 8.65 -13.20
C HIS A 24 14.92 8.78 -14.72
N GLU A 25 15.79 9.63 -15.24
CA GLU A 25 16.08 9.70 -16.67
C GLU A 25 17.23 8.73 -16.99
N GLU A 26 16.96 7.73 -17.83
CA GLU A 26 18.03 6.89 -18.37
C GLU A 26 18.81 7.60 -19.47
N ALA A 27 20.00 7.10 -19.79
CA ALA A 27 20.88 7.64 -20.83
C ALA A 27 20.23 7.72 -22.23
N ASP A 28 19.16 6.94 -22.47
CA ASP A 28 18.38 6.95 -23.71
C ASP A 28 17.21 7.96 -23.68
N GLY A 29 17.09 8.76 -22.62
CA GLY A 29 16.03 9.77 -22.45
C GLY A 29 14.68 9.20 -22.01
N MET A 30 14.60 7.89 -21.71
CA MET A 30 13.38 7.26 -21.19
C MET A 30 13.21 7.56 -19.70
N LYS A 31 11.98 7.93 -19.31
CA LYS A 31 11.59 8.11 -17.91
C LYS A 31 11.27 6.77 -17.28
N LEU A 32 12.05 6.38 -16.28
CA LEU A 32 11.83 5.18 -15.50
C LEU A 32 11.15 5.56 -14.18
N PHE A 33 9.95 5.04 -13.94
CA PHE A 33 9.23 5.18 -12.67
C PHE A 33 9.48 3.93 -11.81
N PRO A 34 10.51 3.91 -10.96
CA PRO A 34 10.91 2.70 -10.25
C PRO A 34 9.83 2.24 -9.27
N TYR A 35 9.22 3.18 -8.54
CA TYR A 35 8.23 2.89 -7.50
C TYR A 35 6.89 2.44 -8.07
N ASP A 36 6.38 3.09 -9.11
CA ASP A 36 5.15 2.66 -9.79
C ASP A 36 5.28 1.24 -10.35
N LYS A 37 6.45 0.90 -10.91
CA LYS A 37 6.76 -0.45 -11.40
C LYS A 37 6.80 -1.49 -10.28
N GLN A 38 7.38 -1.15 -9.11
CA GLN A 38 7.35 -2.03 -7.94
C GLN A 38 5.91 -2.24 -7.44
N ILE A 39 5.08 -1.20 -7.42
CA ILE A 39 3.66 -1.29 -7.02
C ILE A 39 2.88 -2.20 -7.97
N ALA A 40 3.10 -2.10 -9.28
CA ALA A 40 2.48 -3.02 -10.24
C ALA A 40 2.84 -4.48 -9.96
N ARG A 41 4.12 -4.77 -9.68
CA ARG A 41 4.59 -6.12 -9.31
C ARG A 41 4.01 -6.62 -7.99
N LEU A 42 3.79 -5.73 -7.03
CA LEU A 42 3.11 -6.05 -5.77
C LEU A 42 1.64 -6.40 -6.00
N ALA A 43 0.94 -5.65 -6.85
CA ALA A 43 -0.44 -5.92 -7.22
C ALA A 43 -0.60 -7.29 -7.90
N GLU A 44 0.36 -7.66 -8.74
CA GLU A 44 0.42 -8.97 -9.41
C GLU A 44 1.01 -10.10 -8.55
N ARG A 45 1.34 -9.81 -7.29
CA ARG A 45 1.96 -10.75 -6.33
C ARG A 45 3.27 -11.36 -6.84
N GLU A 46 3.99 -10.67 -7.72
CA GLU A 46 5.33 -11.07 -8.17
C GLU A 46 6.42 -10.67 -7.17
N GLN A 47 6.14 -9.60 -6.41
CA GLN A 47 7.02 -9.03 -5.41
C GLN A 47 6.28 -9.03 -4.05
N VAL A 48 7.04 -9.05 -2.95
CA VAL A 48 6.48 -9.10 -1.57
C VAL A 48 6.79 -7.85 -0.75
N GLY A 49 7.94 -7.21 -0.98
CA GLY A 49 8.35 -5.99 -0.28
C GLY A 49 8.54 -4.84 -1.28
N LEU A 50 8.19 -3.62 -0.90
CA LEU A 50 8.53 -2.41 -1.65
C LEU A 50 9.77 -1.79 -1.01
N TYR A 51 10.84 -1.57 -1.78
CA TYR A 51 12.07 -0.96 -1.28
C TYR A 51 12.13 0.49 -1.74
N ILE A 52 12.23 1.41 -0.77
CA ILE A 52 12.34 2.86 -1.01
C ILE A 52 13.77 3.29 -0.73
N ASN A 53 14.41 3.89 -1.73
CA ASN A 53 15.71 4.50 -1.52
C ASN A 53 15.53 5.86 -0.83
N MET A 54 16.22 6.05 0.29
CA MET A 54 16.14 7.30 1.05
C MET A 54 16.83 8.46 0.33
N ASP A 55 17.79 8.17 -0.55
CA ASP A 55 18.43 9.19 -1.39
C ASP A 55 17.42 9.78 -2.38
N ASP A 56 16.58 8.94 -3.00
CA ASP A 56 15.50 9.36 -3.91
C ASP A 56 14.46 10.23 -3.19
N VAL A 57 14.12 9.86 -1.95
CA VAL A 57 13.20 10.66 -1.12
C VAL A 57 13.82 12.02 -0.81
N ASN A 58 15.11 12.06 -0.47
CA ASN A 58 15.82 13.30 -0.21
C ASN A 58 15.96 14.18 -1.45
N GLU A 59 16.16 13.58 -2.64
CA GLU A 59 16.19 14.29 -3.91
C GLU A 59 14.84 14.91 -4.25
N TYR A 60 13.74 14.19 -3.98
CA TYR A 60 12.39 14.65 -4.28
C TYR A 60 11.83 15.66 -3.27
N ASP A 61 11.84 15.31 -1.97
CA ASP A 61 11.40 16.18 -0.88
C ASP A 61 12.30 15.98 0.36
N PRO A 62 13.33 16.85 0.55
CA PRO A 62 14.19 16.82 1.73
C PRO A 62 13.42 16.95 3.05
N VAL A 63 12.26 17.62 3.05
CA VAL A 63 11.42 17.77 4.24
C VAL A 63 10.79 16.43 4.60
N LEU A 64 10.30 15.68 3.61
CA LEU A 64 9.78 14.34 3.81
C LEU A 64 10.88 13.39 4.33
N TYR A 65 12.10 13.48 3.78
CA TYR A 65 13.25 12.71 4.25
C TYR A 65 13.52 12.94 5.75
N VAL A 66 13.62 14.21 6.17
CA VAL A 66 13.85 14.54 7.58
C VAL A 66 12.70 14.05 8.47
N ALA A 67 11.47 14.15 8.00
CA ALA A 67 10.31 13.71 8.77
C ALA A 67 10.28 12.17 8.95
N ILE A 68 10.63 11.42 7.90
CA ILE A 68 10.81 9.97 7.98
C ILE A 68 11.90 9.61 8.98
N GLN A 69 13.05 10.29 8.95
CA GLN A 69 14.13 10.07 9.91
C GLN A 69 13.71 10.33 11.36
N GLN A 70 12.87 11.34 11.59
CA GLN A 70 12.38 11.67 12.92
C GLN A 70 11.40 10.62 13.48
N ASN A 71 10.61 9.94 12.62
CA ASN A 71 9.66 8.92 13.06
C ASN A 71 9.40 7.82 12.02
N ALA A 72 10.40 6.99 11.76
CA ALA A 72 10.33 5.94 10.75
C ALA A 72 9.16 4.95 10.98
N ARG A 73 8.85 4.61 12.24
CA ARG A 73 7.75 3.68 12.57
C ARG A 73 6.40 4.22 12.10
N ARG A 74 6.15 5.51 12.29
CA ARG A 74 4.91 6.15 11.85
C ARG A 74 4.85 6.23 10.33
N TYR A 75 5.92 6.65 9.68
CA TYR A 75 5.95 6.72 8.23
C TYR A 75 5.78 5.36 7.57
N HIS A 76 6.32 4.27 8.15
CA HIS A 76 6.03 2.92 7.66
C HIS A 76 4.52 2.59 7.65
N ILE A 77 3.76 3.06 8.64
CA ILE A 77 2.31 2.87 8.65
C ILE A 77 1.67 3.71 7.53
N LEU A 78 2.04 4.99 7.41
CA LEU A 78 1.51 5.91 6.40
C LEU A 78 1.81 5.46 4.97
N PHE A 79 3.05 5.07 4.67
CA PHE A 79 3.44 4.48 3.40
C PHE A 79 2.63 3.22 3.10
N GLY A 80 2.37 2.42 4.13
CA GLY A 80 1.46 1.29 4.04
C GLY A 80 0.09 1.61 3.50
N ASP A 81 -0.59 2.55 4.17
CA ASP A 81 -1.95 2.95 3.80
C ASP A 81 -2.00 3.48 2.36
N VAL A 82 -0.97 4.23 1.95
CA VAL A 82 -0.84 4.78 0.60
C VAL A 82 -0.58 3.68 -0.44
N ILE A 83 0.35 2.77 -0.17
CA ILE A 83 0.67 1.64 -1.05
C ILE A 83 -0.55 0.73 -1.22
N ASP A 84 -1.28 0.43 -0.14
CA ASP A 84 -2.50 -0.39 -0.21
C ASP A 84 -3.55 0.28 -1.13
N SER A 85 -3.69 1.59 -1.04
CA SER A 85 -4.61 2.38 -1.88
C SER A 85 -4.15 2.39 -3.35
N LEU A 86 -2.85 2.52 -3.62
CA LEU A 86 -2.27 2.46 -4.97
C LEU A 86 -2.41 1.06 -5.59
N ILE A 87 -2.22 -0.01 -4.81
CA ILE A 87 -2.43 -1.39 -5.27
C ILE A 87 -3.90 -1.60 -5.65
N GLN A 88 -4.84 -1.13 -4.83
CA GLN A 88 -6.27 -1.20 -5.14
C GLN A 88 -6.60 -0.46 -6.44
N GLN A 89 -5.99 0.72 -6.66
CA GLN A 89 -6.16 1.47 -7.90
C GLN A 89 -5.63 0.72 -9.12
N LYS A 90 -4.46 0.06 -9.02
CA LYS A 90 -3.86 -0.71 -10.12
C LYS A 90 -4.67 -1.97 -10.45
N LEU A 91 -5.22 -2.62 -9.44
CA LEU A 91 -5.96 -3.86 -9.59
C LEU A 91 -7.43 -3.63 -10.03
N GLY A 92 -8.02 -2.51 -9.61
CA GLY A 92 -9.40 -2.16 -9.89
C GLY A 92 -10.38 -3.17 -9.30
N GLU A 93 -11.27 -3.72 -10.12
CA GLU A 93 -12.23 -4.75 -9.71
C GLU A 93 -11.66 -6.18 -9.75
N LYS A 94 -10.47 -6.36 -10.31
CA LYS A 94 -9.84 -7.69 -10.40
C LYS A 94 -9.41 -8.13 -9.00
N GLN A 95 -9.36 -9.44 -8.78
CA GLN A 95 -8.75 -9.98 -7.57
C GLN A 95 -7.26 -10.24 -7.82
N PRO A 96 -6.39 -10.09 -6.80
CA PRO A 96 -4.97 -10.38 -6.98
C PRO A 96 -4.81 -11.84 -7.38
N PRO A 97 -3.85 -12.18 -8.25
CA PRO A 97 -3.60 -13.56 -8.61
C PRO A 97 -3.17 -14.36 -7.37
N VAL A 98 -3.71 -15.57 -7.24
CA VAL A 98 -3.34 -16.50 -6.18
C VAL A 98 -1.97 -17.10 -6.53
N ARG A 99 -0.92 -16.74 -5.79
CA ARG A 99 0.43 -17.28 -6.01
C ARG A 99 0.94 -18.17 -4.88
N ASP A 100 0.29 -18.16 -3.72
CA ASP A 100 0.64 -18.98 -2.57
C ASP A 100 -0.60 -19.61 -1.90
N ALA A 101 -0.40 -20.63 -1.06
CA ALA A 101 -1.44 -21.30 -0.29
C ALA A 101 -2.21 -20.35 0.63
N LEU A 102 -1.54 -19.33 1.18
CA LEU A 102 -2.20 -18.30 1.99
C LEU A 102 -3.10 -17.40 1.12
N ASP A 103 -2.69 -17.07 -0.10
CA ASP A 103 -3.55 -16.34 -1.06
C ASP A 103 -4.74 -17.20 -1.48
N ALA A 104 -4.53 -18.50 -1.70
CA ALA A 104 -5.59 -19.44 -2.07
C ALA A 104 -6.64 -19.53 -0.98
N PHE A 105 -6.20 -19.56 0.28
CA PHE A 105 -7.08 -19.54 1.44
C PHE A 105 -7.86 -18.22 1.55
N ILE A 106 -7.20 -17.08 1.38
CA ILE A 106 -7.85 -15.76 1.39
C ILE A 106 -8.88 -15.67 0.24
N PHE A 107 -8.50 -16.07 -0.97
CA PHE A 107 -9.35 -16.05 -2.16
C PHE A 107 -10.61 -16.90 -1.97
N GLN A 108 -10.44 -18.16 -1.53
CA GLN A 108 -11.55 -19.07 -1.30
C GLN A 108 -12.53 -18.50 -0.27
N ARG A 109 -12.01 -17.81 0.75
CA ARG A 109 -12.83 -17.22 1.81
C ARG A 109 -13.57 -15.96 1.37
N VAL A 110 -12.89 -15.03 0.69
CA VAL A 110 -13.53 -13.83 0.11
C VAL A 110 -14.60 -14.22 -0.92
N TYR A 111 -14.35 -15.27 -1.70
CA TYR A 111 -15.31 -15.79 -2.67
C TYR A 111 -16.56 -16.39 -2.01
N LEU A 112 -16.40 -17.19 -0.95
CA LEU A 112 -17.52 -17.73 -0.17
C LEU A 112 -18.33 -16.63 0.50
N ASP A 113 -17.69 -15.58 1.02
CA ASP A 113 -18.36 -14.43 1.64
C ASP A 113 -19.16 -13.60 0.63
N ARG A 114 -18.64 -13.35 -0.59
CA ARG A 114 -19.41 -12.66 -1.65
C ARG A 114 -20.66 -13.46 -2.02
N LYS A 115 -20.51 -14.77 -2.21
CA LYS A 115 -21.62 -15.66 -2.53
C LYS A 115 -22.66 -15.73 -1.39
N GLN A 116 -22.21 -15.74 -0.14
CA GLN A 116 -23.09 -15.77 1.03
C GLN A 116 -23.85 -14.45 1.22
N ASN A 117 -23.24 -13.30 0.88
CA ASN A 117 -23.92 -12.00 0.90
C ASN A 117 -24.94 -11.85 -0.24
N GLU A 118 -24.71 -12.49 -1.39
CA GLU A 118 -25.66 -12.53 -2.50
C GLU A 118 -26.86 -13.48 -2.24
N ASP A 119 -26.64 -14.58 -1.50
CA ASP A 119 -27.65 -15.63 -1.26
C ASP A 119 -28.56 -15.40 -0.02
N GLY A 120 -28.33 -14.37 0.80
CA GLY A 120 -29.37 -13.82 1.69
C GLY A 120 -29.03 -13.63 3.18
N SER A 121 -29.53 -12.50 3.68
CA SER A 121 -29.74 -12.11 5.09
C SER A 121 -28.54 -11.64 5.93
N GLY A 122 -28.64 -10.37 6.37
CA GLY A 122 -28.08 -9.92 7.65
C GLY A 122 -26.93 -8.91 7.57
N ALA A 123 -27.29 -7.62 7.56
CA ALA A 123 -26.41 -6.46 7.68
C ALA A 123 -25.56 -6.37 8.99
N ASP A 124 -25.52 -7.43 9.81
CA ASP A 124 -24.84 -7.47 11.12
C ASP A 124 -23.42 -8.05 11.09
N GLN A 125 -22.97 -8.69 10.00
CA GLN A 125 -21.68 -9.40 10.00
C GLN A 125 -20.48 -8.57 9.50
N ILE A 126 -20.74 -7.45 8.81
CA ILE A 126 -19.67 -6.59 8.24
C ILE A 126 -18.89 -5.86 9.37
N GLN A 127 -19.57 -5.48 10.45
CA GLN A 127 -18.90 -4.85 11.61
C GLN A 127 -18.01 -5.81 12.41
N ASP A 128 -18.27 -7.12 12.35
CA ASP A 128 -17.50 -8.14 13.06
C ASP A 128 -16.16 -8.46 12.39
N LEU A 129 -16.03 -8.22 11.07
CA LEU A 129 -14.82 -8.56 10.32
C LEU A 129 -13.62 -7.64 10.61
N ARG A 130 -13.85 -6.31 10.77
CA ARG A 130 -12.80 -5.37 11.22
C ARG A 130 -12.42 -5.57 12.69
N LYS A 131 -13.26 -6.25 13.48
CA LYS A 131 -12.98 -6.59 14.88
C LYS A 131 -12.23 -7.92 15.04
N LYS A 132 -12.29 -8.83 14.06
CA LYS A 132 -11.84 -10.22 14.20
C LYS A 132 -10.44 -10.52 13.65
N TYR A 133 -9.89 -9.69 12.76
CA TYR A 133 -8.56 -9.91 12.20
C TYR A 133 -7.71 -8.64 12.20
N PRO A 134 -6.46 -8.69 12.71
CA PRO A 134 -5.55 -7.56 12.65
C PRO A 134 -5.24 -7.22 11.18
N PRO A 135 -5.20 -5.92 10.80
CA PRO A 135 -4.87 -5.50 9.43
C PRO A 135 -3.49 -5.99 8.97
N GLN A 136 -2.61 -6.29 9.92
CA GLN A 136 -1.27 -6.85 9.70
C GLN A 136 -1.31 -8.25 9.06
N LEU A 137 -2.38 -9.02 9.24
CA LEU A 137 -2.51 -10.39 8.70
C LEU A 137 -2.97 -10.40 7.23
N LEU A 138 -3.62 -9.31 6.79
CA LEU A 138 -4.03 -9.09 5.40
C LEU A 138 -2.96 -8.34 4.60
N ARG A 139 -2.08 -7.63 5.30
CA ARG A 139 -1.01 -6.85 4.73
C ARG A 139 0.24 -7.72 4.57
N ARG A 140 0.33 -8.40 3.42
CA ARG A 140 1.52 -9.15 2.99
C ARG A 140 2.56 -8.20 2.39
N LEU A 141 2.99 -7.22 3.18
CA LEU A 141 4.00 -6.25 2.77
C LEU A 141 4.84 -5.90 3.99
N GLU A 142 6.09 -6.35 3.97
CA GLU A 142 7.14 -5.78 4.81
C GLU A 142 7.60 -4.51 4.09
N ALA A 143 7.39 -3.34 4.68
CA ALA A 143 8.06 -2.13 4.21
C ALA A 143 9.39 -2.05 4.97
N LEU A 144 10.50 -2.14 4.25
CA LEU A 144 11.85 -2.07 4.82
C LEU A 144 12.54 -0.81 4.31
#